data_AF-A0A0V0IHY8-F1
#
_entry.id   AF-A0A0V0IHY8-F1
#
_cell.length_a   1.000
_cell.length_b   1.000
_cell.length_c   1.000
_cell.angle_alpha   90.00
_cell.angle_beta   90.00
_cell.angle_gamma   90.00
#
_symmetry.space_group_name_H-M   'P 1'
#
loop_
_entity.id
_entity.type
_entity.pdbx_description
1 polymer ?
#
loop_
_entity_poly.entity_id
_entity_poly.type
_entity_poly.pdbx_seq_one_letter_code
_entity_poly.pdbx_strand_id
1 'polypeptide(L)'
;MEKLINLRHLDISNTCCLKMPLHLSKLKSLQVLMGAKFLLGGSRMEALGEAQNLYGSLSIVELQNVVDRTEAVKAKMREKNHVEKLSLEWSESSIADNSQTERDILDELCPHKNIKEVEITGYRGTKFPNWLADVLFLKIVQLSLSNCKDCYSLPALGQLPCLKFLCIRGMHGITEVTQDFYGSSSSKNPFNSLEGLLFADMPEWKQRHILRNGEFPMLKVLLIDNCPKLSLKTPIQLSSLKGFEVIRSPKVGVVYEGMKEIEELDISDCNSLTSFPFSILPTTLKTIGISDCRKLKLEQPVGEMSMFLEKLTLQKCDCIDDISPKFLPRARTLNVSDCHNLSRFLIPTATETLVIGSCKKVEKLSAACGGTQMTSLDIERCFKLKWLPERMQELLPSLKELRLSYCPEIESFPQGGLPFNLQFLSIFHCMKLVNGRKEWHL
;
A
#
# COMPACT_ATOMS: atom_id res chain seq x y z
N MET A 1 19.47 -10.76 -34.70
CA MET A 1 20.75 -10.54 -33.99
C MET A 1 21.91 -11.39 -34.51
N GLU A 2 21.68 -12.47 -35.25
CA GLU A 2 22.74 -13.42 -35.65
C GLU A 2 23.89 -12.85 -36.52
N LYS A 3 23.68 -11.70 -37.17
CA LYS A 3 24.73 -11.03 -37.97
C LYS A 3 25.59 -10.05 -37.16
N LEU A 4 25.26 -9.81 -35.89
CA LEU A 4 25.90 -8.78 -35.05
C LEU A 4 27.10 -9.33 -34.25
N ILE A 5 28.00 -10.07 -34.90
CA ILE A 5 29.13 -10.77 -34.25
C ILE A 5 30.14 -9.83 -33.55
N ASN A 6 30.17 -8.55 -33.93
CA ASN A 6 31.06 -7.53 -33.36
C ASN A 6 30.39 -6.72 -32.22
N LEU A 7 29.16 -7.03 -31.85
CA LEU A 7 28.44 -6.33 -30.79
C LEU A 7 29.15 -6.55 -29.44
N ARG A 8 29.54 -5.45 -28.78
CA ARG A 8 30.23 -5.47 -27.47
C ARG A 8 29.35 -5.08 -26.30
N HIS A 9 28.41 -4.16 -26.53
CA HIS A 9 27.50 -3.67 -25.50
C HIS A 9 26.08 -3.79 -26.02
N LEU A 10 25.21 -4.43 -25.23
CA LEU A 10 23.79 -4.50 -25.48
C LEU A 10 23.06 -4.16 -24.19
N ASP A 11 22.34 -3.04 -24.19
CA ASP A 11 21.46 -2.66 -23.10
C ASP A 11 20.01 -2.87 -23.51
N ILE A 12 19.34 -3.78 -22.83
CA ILE A 12 17.92 -4.10 -23.01
C ILE A 12 17.16 -3.91 -21.69
N SER A 13 17.74 -3.17 -20.75
CA SER A 13 17.06 -2.77 -19.52
C SER A 13 15.74 -2.07 -19.84
N ASN A 14 14.69 -2.35 -19.06
CA ASN A 14 13.34 -1.78 -19.22
C ASN A 14 12.62 -2.14 -20.53
N THR A 15 13.05 -3.18 -21.24
CA THR A 15 12.35 -3.66 -22.44
C THR A 15 11.49 -4.87 -22.13
N CYS A 16 10.25 -4.64 -21.68
CA CYS A 16 9.33 -5.69 -21.21
C CYS A 16 9.01 -6.76 -22.28
N CYS A 17 9.14 -6.40 -23.56
CA CYS A 17 8.70 -7.19 -24.71
C CYS A 17 9.84 -7.79 -25.54
N LEU A 18 11.10 -7.43 -25.29
CA LEU A 18 12.25 -7.95 -26.03
C LEU A 18 12.64 -9.32 -25.46
N LYS A 19 12.12 -10.37 -26.09
CA LYS A 19 12.56 -11.74 -25.84
C LYS A 19 13.99 -11.88 -26.37
N MET A 20 14.93 -12.31 -25.53
CA MET A 20 16.28 -12.57 -26.00
C MET A 20 16.25 -13.67 -27.07
N PRO A 21 16.86 -13.45 -28.26
CA PRO A 21 16.99 -14.49 -29.27
C PRO A 21 17.99 -15.55 -28.83
N LEU A 22 17.69 -16.79 -29.22
CA LEU A 22 18.27 -18.09 -28.82
C LEU A 22 19.74 -18.30 -29.21
N HIS A 23 20.48 -17.26 -29.57
CA HIS A 23 21.81 -17.35 -30.18
C HIS A 23 22.85 -16.41 -29.54
N LEU A 24 22.80 -16.25 -28.21
CA LEU A 24 23.86 -15.58 -27.44
C LEU A 24 25.25 -16.15 -27.73
N SER A 25 25.32 -17.47 -27.96
CA SER A 25 26.54 -18.18 -28.37
C SER A 25 27.20 -17.62 -29.64
N LYS A 26 26.44 -16.95 -30.51
CA LYS A 26 26.96 -16.33 -31.75
C LYS A 26 27.54 -14.93 -31.50
N LEU A 27 27.21 -14.27 -30.38
CA LEU A 27 27.69 -12.94 -30.02
C LEU A 27 29.04 -13.00 -29.29
N LYS A 28 30.06 -13.56 -29.96
CA LYS A 28 31.39 -13.84 -29.38
C LYS A 28 32.12 -12.60 -28.84
N SER A 29 31.79 -11.40 -29.33
CA SER A 29 32.41 -10.14 -28.90
C SER A 29 31.68 -9.44 -27.75
N LEU A 30 30.58 -10.00 -27.24
CA LEU A 30 29.74 -9.32 -26.26
C LEU A 30 30.43 -9.24 -24.89
N GLN A 31 30.70 -8.01 -24.45
CA GLN A 31 31.38 -7.69 -23.19
C GLN A 31 30.40 -7.30 -22.09
N VAL A 32 29.28 -6.67 -22.45
CA VAL A 32 28.25 -6.22 -21.49
C VAL A 32 26.87 -6.48 -22.07
N LEU A 33 26.06 -7.22 -21.32
CA LEU A 33 24.63 -7.36 -21.56
C LEU A 33 23.85 -6.92 -20.33
N MET A 34 23.11 -5.82 -20.44
CA MET A 34 22.26 -5.30 -19.35
C MET A 34 20.79 -5.63 -19.57
N GLY A 35 20.11 -6.12 -18.53
CA GLY A 35 18.65 -6.30 -18.55
C GLY A 35 18.16 -7.58 -19.24
N ALA A 36 18.92 -8.67 -19.15
CA ALA A 36 18.62 -9.87 -19.90
C ALA A 36 17.34 -10.57 -19.43
N LYS A 37 16.45 -10.91 -20.38
CA LYS A 37 15.23 -11.71 -20.14
C LYS A 37 15.28 -13.01 -20.94
N PHE A 38 15.42 -14.14 -20.24
CA PHE A 38 15.48 -15.49 -20.80
C PHE A 38 14.12 -16.17 -20.70
N LEU A 39 13.65 -16.75 -21.81
CA LEU A 39 12.36 -17.44 -21.89
C LEU A 39 12.58 -18.93 -22.17
N LEU A 40 12.20 -19.80 -21.23
CA LEU A 40 12.54 -21.22 -21.30
C LEU A 40 11.56 -22.06 -22.13
N GLY A 41 10.38 -21.57 -22.49
CA GLY A 41 9.48 -22.26 -23.46
C GLY A 41 9.99 -22.30 -24.90
N GLY A 42 11.13 -21.66 -25.18
CA GLY A 42 11.83 -21.76 -26.46
C GLY A 42 13.35 -21.96 -26.35
N SER A 43 13.91 -22.05 -25.14
CA SER A 43 15.37 -22.08 -24.91
C SER A 43 15.76 -23.06 -23.81
N ARG A 44 16.98 -23.60 -23.88
CA ARG A 44 17.55 -24.47 -22.82
C ARG A 44 18.40 -23.67 -21.85
N MET A 45 18.48 -24.15 -20.62
CA MET A 45 19.34 -23.57 -19.57
C MET A 45 20.83 -23.50 -19.94
N GLU A 46 21.28 -24.36 -20.86
CA GLU A 46 22.64 -24.34 -21.44
C GLU A 46 22.98 -22.99 -22.06
N ALA A 47 22.04 -22.36 -22.79
CA ALA A 47 22.26 -21.07 -23.43
C ALA A 47 22.46 -19.94 -22.40
N LEU A 48 21.80 -20.04 -21.24
CA LEU A 48 22.02 -19.13 -20.11
C LEU A 48 23.38 -19.36 -19.45
N GLY A 49 23.84 -20.62 -19.40
CA GLY A 49 25.17 -20.99 -18.92
C GLY A 49 26.32 -20.37 -19.72
N GLU A 50 26.15 -20.24 -21.04
CA GLU A 50 27.13 -19.61 -21.94
C GLU A 50 27.20 -18.08 -21.80
N ALA A 51 26.15 -17.45 -21.24
CA ALA A 51 26.07 -16.02 -21.03
C ALA A 51 26.77 -15.59 -19.71
N GLN A 52 28.09 -15.43 -19.77
CA GLN A 52 28.90 -15.04 -18.60
C GLN A 52 28.95 -13.51 -18.38
N ASN A 53 28.82 -12.71 -19.43
CA ASN A 53 28.97 -11.24 -19.40
C ASN A 53 27.64 -10.50 -19.14
N LEU A 54 26.86 -10.97 -18.16
CA LEU A 54 25.57 -10.38 -17.77
C LEU A 54 25.74 -9.35 -16.67
N TYR A 55 25.20 -8.15 -16.86
CA TYR A 55 25.30 -7.01 -15.96
C TYR A 55 23.91 -6.52 -15.55
N GLY A 56 23.81 -5.93 -14.35
CA GLY A 56 22.57 -5.30 -13.90
C GLY A 56 21.50 -6.34 -13.57
N SER A 57 20.44 -6.43 -14.37
CA SER A 57 19.32 -7.33 -14.14
C SER A 57 19.29 -8.56 -15.05
N LEU A 58 18.90 -9.69 -14.47
CA LEU A 58 18.63 -10.96 -15.13
C LEU A 58 17.24 -11.44 -14.74
N SER A 59 16.41 -11.74 -15.74
CA SER A 59 15.09 -12.34 -15.58
C SER A 59 15.05 -13.68 -16.30
N ILE A 60 14.61 -14.73 -15.61
CA ILE A 60 14.40 -16.06 -16.16
C ILE A 60 12.91 -16.39 -16.02
N VAL A 61 12.24 -16.56 -17.14
CA VAL A 61 10.80 -16.71 -17.23
C VAL A 61 10.46 -18.07 -17.83
N GLU A 62 9.30 -18.59 -17.44
CA GLU A 62 8.80 -19.90 -17.79
C GLU A 62 9.63 -21.04 -17.18
N LEU A 63 10.07 -20.87 -15.93
CA LEU A 63 10.88 -21.86 -15.19
C LEU A 63 10.20 -23.22 -15.03
N GLN A 64 8.88 -23.32 -15.23
CA GLN A 64 8.16 -24.60 -15.29
C GLN A 64 8.63 -25.54 -16.41
N ASN A 65 9.35 -25.02 -17.40
CA ASN A 65 9.86 -25.80 -18.52
C ASN A 65 11.22 -26.45 -18.20
N VAL A 66 11.83 -26.14 -17.05
CA VAL A 66 13.06 -26.81 -16.59
C VAL A 66 12.70 -28.20 -16.10
N VAL A 67 13.35 -29.21 -16.67
CA VAL A 67 12.99 -30.61 -16.45
C VAL A 67 13.37 -31.08 -15.04
N ASP A 68 14.58 -30.74 -14.59
CA ASP A 68 15.11 -31.20 -13.32
C ASP A 68 16.29 -30.34 -12.83
N ARG A 69 16.84 -30.71 -11.68
CA ARG A 69 18.03 -30.08 -11.08
C ARG A 69 19.24 -30.09 -12.02
N THR A 70 19.41 -31.14 -12.83
CA THR A 70 20.60 -31.28 -13.70
C THR A 70 20.56 -30.28 -14.83
N GLU A 71 19.37 -29.92 -15.31
CA GLU A 71 19.18 -28.82 -16.25
C GLU A 71 19.41 -27.46 -15.58
N ALA A 72 18.91 -27.26 -14.35
CA ALA A 72 19.08 -26.01 -13.61
C ALA A 72 20.56 -25.65 -13.37
N VAL A 73 21.41 -26.63 -13.02
CA VAL A 73 22.87 -26.45 -12.82
C VAL A 73 23.54 -25.82 -14.05
N LYS A 74 23.05 -26.11 -15.26
CA LYS A 74 23.65 -25.62 -16.51
C LYS A 74 23.57 -24.10 -16.66
N ALA A 75 22.69 -23.42 -15.92
CA ALA A 75 22.63 -21.96 -15.92
C ALA A 75 23.84 -21.28 -15.26
N LYS A 76 24.64 -21.99 -14.46
CA LYS A 76 25.86 -21.45 -13.84
C LYS A 76 25.63 -20.11 -13.11
N MET A 77 24.57 -20.03 -12.31
CA MET A 77 24.12 -18.79 -11.67
C MET A 77 25.17 -18.16 -10.73
N ARG A 78 26.00 -19.00 -10.10
CA ARG A 78 27.10 -18.57 -9.23
C ARG A 78 28.24 -17.89 -9.98
N GLU A 79 28.39 -18.10 -11.29
CA GLU A 79 29.46 -17.47 -12.09
C GLU A 79 29.08 -16.04 -12.53
N LYS A 80 27.80 -15.66 -12.42
CA LYS A 80 27.26 -14.37 -12.90
C LYS A 80 27.48 -13.25 -11.87
N ASN A 81 28.74 -12.93 -11.62
CA ASN A 81 29.19 -12.01 -10.56
C ASN A 81 28.81 -10.54 -10.76
N HIS A 82 28.44 -10.13 -11.97
CA HIS A 82 28.05 -8.77 -12.32
C HIS A 82 26.53 -8.52 -12.30
N VAL A 83 25.73 -9.56 -12.03
CA VAL A 83 24.28 -9.45 -11.86
C VAL A 83 23.98 -8.96 -10.44
N GLU A 84 23.18 -7.90 -10.35
CA GLU A 84 22.75 -7.28 -9.10
C GLU A 84 21.24 -7.45 -8.85
N LYS A 85 20.45 -7.70 -9.89
CA LYS A 85 19.01 -7.97 -9.80
C LYS A 85 18.64 -9.28 -10.48
N LEU A 86 17.93 -10.15 -9.78
CA LEU A 86 17.49 -11.45 -10.27
C LEU A 86 15.98 -11.57 -10.16
N SER A 87 15.33 -11.95 -11.26
CA SER A 87 13.90 -12.28 -11.33
C SER A 87 13.73 -13.71 -11.83
N LEU A 88 13.02 -14.54 -11.08
CA LEU A 88 12.72 -15.93 -11.39
C LEU A 88 11.20 -16.10 -11.47
N GLU A 89 10.68 -16.46 -12.64
CA GLU A 89 9.25 -16.47 -12.92
C GLU A 89 8.78 -17.83 -13.47
N TRP A 90 7.77 -18.39 -12.81
CA TRP A 90 7.01 -19.55 -13.26
C TRP A 90 5.64 -19.09 -13.79
N SER A 91 5.11 -19.80 -14.78
CA SER A 91 3.73 -19.56 -15.23
C SER A 91 2.72 -20.01 -14.17
N GLU A 92 1.58 -19.33 -14.07
CA GLU A 92 0.51 -19.67 -13.12
C GLU A 92 -0.33 -20.90 -13.53
N SER A 93 -0.02 -21.53 -14.67
CA SER A 93 -0.95 -22.37 -15.42
C SER A 93 -0.91 -23.88 -15.12
N SER A 94 -0.04 -24.37 -14.24
CA SER A 94 0.01 -25.81 -13.95
C SER A 94 0.14 -26.09 -12.47
N ILE A 95 -0.82 -26.86 -11.95
CA ILE A 95 -0.74 -27.57 -10.68
C ILE A 95 0.44 -28.53 -10.82
N ALA A 96 1.55 -28.28 -10.14
CA ALA A 96 2.69 -29.17 -10.22
C ALA A 96 2.44 -30.39 -9.32
N ASP A 97 2.50 -31.59 -9.90
CA ASP A 97 2.56 -32.86 -9.17
C ASP A 97 3.91 -33.02 -8.41
N ASN A 98 4.89 -32.15 -8.69
CA ASN A 98 6.31 -32.36 -8.39
C ASN A 98 6.93 -31.26 -7.51
N SER A 99 6.42 -31.07 -6.29
CA SER A 99 6.96 -30.08 -5.34
C SER A 99 8.45 -30.27 -5.00
N GLN A 100 9.01 -31.48 -5.08
CA GLN A 100 10.44 -31.74 -4.86
C GLN A 100 11.30 -31.22 -6.01
N THR A 101 10.91 -31.50 -7.27
CA THR A 101 11.69 -31.08 -8.45
C THR A 101 11.82 -29.57 -8.50
N GLU A 102 10.74 -28.84 -8.22
CA GLU A 102 10.74 -27.37 -8.20
C GLU A 102 11.67 -26.82 -7.10
N ARG A 103 11.70 -27.47 -5.92
CA ARG A 103 12.66 -27.15 -4.86
C ARG A 103 14.10 -27.34 -5.33
N ASP A 104 14.40 -28.49 -5.92
CA ASP A 104 15.74 -28.81 -6.40
C ASP A 104 16.19 -27.82 -7.49
N ILE A 105 15.29 -27.42 -8.39
CA ILE A 105 15.57 -26.40 -9.42
C ILE A 105 15.94 -25.07 -8.77
N LEU A 106 15.11 -24.57 -7.84
CA LEU A 106 15.37 -23.28 -7.20
C LEU A 106 16.60 -23.31 -6.28
N ASP A 107 16.93 -24.45 -5.68
CA ASP A 107 18.19 -24.66 -4.94
C ASP A 107 19.42 -24.51 -5.85
N GLU A 108 19.40 -25.11 -7.04
CA GLU A 108 20.50 -25.05 -8.02
C GLU A 108 20.63 -23.68 -8.71
N LEU A 109 19.57 -22.87 -8.71
CA LEU A 109 19.57 -21.50 -9.22
C LEU A 109 20.17 -20.46 -8.26
N CYS A 110 20.90 -20.91 -7.24
CA CYS A 110 21.56 -20.05 -6.27
C CYS A 110 22.44 -18.96 -6.95
N PRO A 111 22.14 -17.66 -6.75
CA PRO A 111 22.86 -16.58 -7.40
C PRO A 111 24.25 -16.36 -6.83
N HIS A 112 25.05 -15.56 -7.54
CA HIS A 112 26.27 -15.00 -6.97
C HIS A 112 25.95 -14.04 -5.80
N LYS A 113 26.85 -13.97 -4.81
CA LYS A 113 26.67 -13.19 -3.56
C LYS A 113 26.62 -11.66 -3.74
N ASN A 114 26.76 -11.17 -4.98
CA ASN A 114 26.67 -9.74 -5.30
C ASN A 114 25.23 -9.25 -5.49
N ILE A 115 24.27 -10.17 -5.47
CA ILE A 115 22.86 -9.84 -5.67
C ILE A 115 22.34 -8.87 -4.62
N LYS A 116 21.58 -7.87 -5.08
CA LYS A 116 20.95 -6.82 -4.27
C LYS A 116 19.43 -6.91 -4.30
N GLU A 117 18.86 -7.33 -5.42
CA GLU A 117 17.41 -7.45 -5.59
C GLU A 117 17.07 -8.87 -6.06
N VAL A 118 16.12 -9.51 -5.38
CA VAL A 118 15.62 -10.83 -5.75
C VAL A 118 14.09 -10.77 -5.85
N GLU A 119 13.55 -11.27 -6.96
CA GLU A 119 12.13 -11.42 -7.20
C GLU A 119 11.84 -12.87 -7.61
N ILE A 120 10.93 -13.53 -6.90
CA ILE A 120 10.49 -14.88 -7.20
C ILE A 120 8.97 -14.85 -7.34
N THR A 121 8.48 -15.21 -8.52
CA THR A 121 7.05 -15.16 -8.84
C THR A 121 6.54 -16.51 -9.36
N GLY A 122 5.42 -16.98 -8.80
CA GLY A 122 4.75 -18.22 -9.23
C GLY A 122 5.46 -19.51 -8.81
N TYR A 123 6.46 -19.44 -7.92
CA TYR A 123 7.21 -20.62 -7.49
C TYR A 123 6.29 -21.68 -6.87
N ARG A 124 6.49 -22.93 -7.28
CA ARG A 124 5.56 -24.05 -7.04
C ARG A 124 6.09 -25.07 -6.03
N GLY A 125 7.28 -24.84 -5.48
CA GLY A 125 7.78 -25.65 -4.39
C GLY A 125 7.11 -25.27 -3.08
N THR A 126 7.16 -26.19 -2.12
CA THR A 126 6.49 -26.03 -0.82
C THR A 126 7.31 -25.27 0.23
N LYS A 127 8.61 -25.09 -0.05
CA LYS A 127 9.57 -24.36 0.80
C LYS A 127 10.59 -23.65 -0.08
N PHE A 128 11.07 -22.51 0.39
CA PHE A 128 12.17 -21.79 -0.25
C PHE A 128 13.52 -22.41 0.09
N PRO A 129 14.52 -22.27 -0.80
CA PRO A 129 15.87 -22.74 -0.58
C PRO A 129 16.55 -21.97 0.57
N ASN A 130 17.54 -22.59 1.20
CA ASN A 130 18.26 -21.98 2.32
C ASN A 130 19.05 -20.73 1.90
N TRP A 131 19.51 -20.66 0.65
CA TRP A 131 20.30 -19.54 0.15
C TRP A 131 19.54 -18.20 0.20
N LEU A 132 18.21 -18.23 0.14
CA LEU A 132 17.39 -17.01 0.14
C LEU A 132 17.46 -16.24 1.48
N ALA A 133 17.79 -16.95 2.56
CA ALA A 133 18.00 -16.36 3.88
C ALA A 133 19.45 -16.46 4.35
N ASP A 134 20.37 -17.03 3.57
CA ASP A 134 21.74 -17.28 4.03
C ASP A 134 22.49 -15.97 4.32
N VAL A 135 23.16 -15.91 5.47
CA VAL A 135 23.97 -14.78 5.94
C VAL A 135 25.08 -14.38 4.96
N LEU A 136 25.46 -15.25 4.02
CA LEU A 136 26.41 -14.94 2.95
C LEU A 136 25.86 -13.91 1.94
N PHE A 137 24.54 -13.72 1.87
CA PHE A 137 23.89 -12.75 0.99
C PHE A 137 23.73 -11.39 1.66
N LEU A 138 24.86 -10.84 2.13
CA LEU A 138 24.95 -9.57 2.86
C LEU A 138 24.47 -8.34 2.07
N LYS A 139 24.30 -8.46 0.75
CA LYS A 139 24.00 -7.33 -0.15
C LYS A 139 22.53 -7.23 -0.56
N ILE A 140 21.68 -8.19 -0.19
CA ILE A 140 20.25 -8.15 -0.54
C ILE A 140 19.60 -6.97 0.18
N VAL A 141 19.11 -6.02 -0.61
CA VAL A 141 18.39 -4.82 -0.18
C VAL A 141 16.89 -4.97 -0.38
N GLN A 142 16.47 -5.67 -1.44
CA GLN A 142 15.06 -5.87 -1.76
C GLN A 142 14.77 -7.33 -2.09
N LEU A 143 13.70 -7.85 -1.50
CA LEU A 143 13.20 -9.19 -1.76
C LEU A 143 11.70 -9.16 -2.01
N SER A 144 11.26 -9.75 -3.12
CA SER A 144 9.84 -9.92 -3.44
C SER A 144 9.52 -11.39 -3.72
N LEU A 145 8.52 -11.91 -3.02
CA LEU A 145 7.98 -13.26 -3.19
C LEU A 145 6.50 -13.12 -3.55
N SER A 146 6.11 -13.57 -4.75
CA SER A 146 4.78 -13.32 -5.29
C SER A 146 4.13 -14.59 -5.84
N ASN A 147 2.86 -14.81 -5.53
CA ASN A 147 2.04 -15.91 -6.09
C ASN A 147 2.62 -17.32 -5.88
N CYS A 148 3.43 -17.54 -4.84
CA CYS A 148 3.96 -18.86 -4.48
C CYS A 148 2.93 -19.63 -3.62
N LYS A 149 1.84 -20.05 -4.25
CA LYS A 149 0.62 -20.52 -3.58
C LYS A 149 0.83 -21.77 -2.72
N ASP A 150 1.74 -22.65 -3.11
CA ASP A 150 2.01 -23.94 -2.44
C ASP A 150 3.06 -23.84 -1.32
N CYS A 151 3.66 -22.67 -1.10
CA CYS A 151 4.60 -22.45 -0.02
C CYS A 151 3.89 -22.37 1.34
N TYR A 152 4.32 -23.21 2.29
CA TYR A 152 3.75 -23.27 3.65
C TYR A 152 4.62 -22.59 4.71
N SER A 153 5.86 -22.23 4.38
CA SER A 153 6.80 -21.59 5.31
C SER A 153 7.73 -20.61 4.59
N LEU A 154 8.04 -19.50 5.25
CA LEU A 154 9.05 -18.54 4.81
C LEU A 154 10.41 -18.90 5.42
N PRO A 155 11.53 -18.64 4.72
CA PRO A 155 12.85 -18.81 5.28
C PRO A 155 13.17 -17.67 6.26
N ALA A 156 14.32 -17.77 6.92
CA ALA A 156 14.80 -16.84 7.96
C ALA A 156 15.22 -15.46 7.43
N LEU A 157 14.33 -14.75 6.76
CA LEU A 157 14.59 -13.47 6.11
C LEU A 157 15.03 -12.36 7.09
N GLY A 158 14.67 -12.48 8.37
CA GLY A 158 15.07 -11.54 9.41
C GLY A 158 16.57 -11.49 9.69
N GLN A 159 17.35 -12.47 9.26
CA GLN A 159 18.80 -12.48 9.44
C GLN A 159 19.57 -11.74 8.33
N LEU A 160 18.88 -11.27 7.28
CA LEU A 160 19.49 -10.52 6.19
C LEU A 160 19.82 -9.08 6.65
N PRO A 161 21.11 -8.71 6.75
CA PRO A 161 21.52 -7.50 7.47
C PRO A 161 21.27 -6.19 6.69
N CYS A 162 21.10 -6.26 5.37
CA CYS A 162 20.90 -5.09 4.51
C CYS A 162 19.50 -5.01 3.89
N LEU A 163 18.60 -5.93 4.24
CA LEU A 163 17.25 -5.98 3.67
C LEU A 163 16.46 -4.75 4.14
N LYS A 164 16.07 -3.90 3.18
CA LYS A 164 15.30 -2.67 3.40
C LYS A 164 13.84 -2.80 2.99
N PHE A 165 13.57 -3.56 1.93
CA PHE A 165 12.22 -3.72 1.37
C PHE A 165 11.88 -5.19 1.21
N LEU A 166 10.80 -5.61 1.86
CA LEU A 166 10.30 -6.98 1.77
C LEU A 166 8.83 -6.98 1.32
N CYS A 167 8.57 -7.65 0.21
CA CYS A 167 7.24 -7.81 -0.36
C CYS A 167 6.89 -9.30 -0.39
N ILE A 168 5.81 -9.68 0.27
CA ILE A 168 5.32 -11.06 0.32
C ILE A 168 3.85 -11.02 -0.11
N ARG A 169 3.55 -11.59 -1.27
CA ARG A 169 2.22 -11.54 -1.89
C ARG A 169 1.76 -12.88 -2.41
N GLY A 170 0.45 -13.17 -2.32
CA GLY A 170 -0.15 -14.33 -2.99
C GLY A 170 0.30 -15.68 -2.41
N MET A 171 0.65 -15.69 -1.12
CA MET A 171 1.17 -16.86 -0.41
C MET A 171 0.02 -17.64 0.27
N HIS A 172 -0.77 -18.37 -0.52
CA HIS A 172 -2.01 -18.98 -0.03
C HIS A 172 -1.81 -20.12 0.99
N GLY A 173 -0.71 -20.87 0.89
CA GLY A 173 -0.38 -21.95 1.82
C GLY A 173 0.09 -21.48 3.20
N ILE A 174 0.47 -20.21 3.36
CA ILE A 174 0.94 -19.70 4.64
C ILE A 174 -0.25 -19.46 5.57
N THR A 175 -0.33 -20.27 6.62
CA THR A 175 -1.34 -20.15 7.67
C THR A 175 -0.82 -19.38 8.88
N GLU A 176 0.48 -19.36 9.12
CA GLU A 176 1.14 -18.62 10.20
C GLU A 176 2.58 -18.23 9.79
N VAL A 177 3.05 -17.08 10.28
CA VAL A 177 4.46 -16.69 10.17
C VAL A 177 5.12 -17.11 11.49
N THR A 178 5.93 -18.17 11.44
CA THR A 178 6.62 -18.74 12.60
C THR A 178 7.86 -17.94 12.99
N GLN A 179 8.43 -18.26 14.15
CA GLN A 179 9.67 -17.64 14.63
C GLN A 179 10.84 -17.82 13.64
N ASP A 180 10.82 -18.87 12.83
CA ASP A 180 11.85 -19.15 11.83
C ASP A 180 12.02 -18.01 10.82
N PHE A 181 10.95 -17.27 10.52
CA PHE A 181 11.00 -16.12 9.61
C PHE A 181 11.95 -15.01 10.08
N TYR A 182 12.07 -14.82 11.40
CA TYR A 182 12.91 -13.80 12.00
C TYR A 182 14.38 -14.24 12.10
N GLY A 183 14.65 -15.55 12.02
CA GLY A 183 15.99 -16.13 12.15
C GLY A 183 16.30 -16.71 13.53
N SER A 184 17.54 -17.16 13.71
CA SER A 184 17.96 -17.88 14.91
C SER A 184 17.85 -17.01 16.17
N SER A 185 17.52 -17.59 17.32
CA SER A 185 17.40 -16.90 18.62
C SER A 185 18.65 -16.16 19.11
N SER A 186 19.81 -16.33 18.44
CA SER A 186 21.04 -15.59 18.67
C SER A 186 21.12 -14.26 17.89
N SER A 187 20.26 -14.01 16.90
CA SER A 187 20.18 -12.73 16.20
C SER A 187 19.58 -11.69 17.14
N LYS A 188 20.43 -10.82 17.69
CA LYS A 188 20.01 -9.84 18.71
C LYS A 188 18.89 -8.90 18.24
N ASN A 189 18.78 -8.63 16.94
CA ASN A 189 17.74 -7.80 16.33
C ASN A 189 17.44 -8.32 14.91
N PRO A 190 16.38 -9.09 14.67
CA PRO A 190 16.00 -9.45 13.31
C PRO A 190 15.52 -8.20 12.55
N PHE A 191 15.58 -8.24 11.22
CA PHE A 191 15.17 -7.14 10.32
C PHE A 191 15.72 -5.76 10.72
N ASN A 192 17.00 -5.71 11.13
CA ASN A 192 17.65 -4.50 11.65
C ASN A 192 17.69 -3.31 10.68
N SER A 193 17.58 -3.57 9.37
CA SER A 193 17.62 -2.55 8.31
C SER A 193 16.30 -2.38 7.57
N LEU A 194 15.24 -3.12 7.94
CA LEU A 194 14.00 -3.15 7.17
C LEU A 194 13.23 -1.84 7.34
N GLU A 195 12.95 -1.16 6.23
CA GLU A 195 12.27 0.13 6.18
C GLU A 195 10.81 -0.01 5.69
N GLY A 196 10.55 -0.94 4.77
CA GLY A 196 9.23 -1.20 4.21
C GLY A 196 8.87 -2.68 4.17
N LEU A 197 7.68 -3.01 4.67
CA LEU A 197 7.15 -4.38 4.71
C LEU A 197 5.74 -4.43 4.11
N LEU A 198 5.54 -5.32 3.14
CA LEU A 198 4.27 -5.52 2.48
C LEU A 198 3.85 -7.00 2.59
N PHE A 199 2.64 -7.21 3.09
CA PHE A 199 1.92 -8.47 3.01
C PHE A 199 0.64 -8.28 2.19
N ALA A 200 0.46 -9.06 1.13
CA ALA A 200 -0.71 -8.97 0.26
C ALA A 200 -1.26 -10.34 -0.12
N ASP A 201 -2.58 -10.46 -0.29
CA ASP A 201 -3.22 -11.67 -0.81
C ASP A 201 -2.80 -12.96 -0.04
N MET A 202 -2.88 -12.90 1.31
CA MET A 202 -2.57 -14.03 2.20
C MET A 202 -3.85 -14.49 2.92
N PRO A 203 -4.73 -15.26 2.25
CA PRO A 203 -6.10 -15.55 2.71
C PRO A 203 -6.18 -16.40 3.98
N GLU A 204 -5.21 -17.29 4.19
CA GLU A 204 -5.21 -18.22 5.33
C GLU A 204 -4.38 -17.75 6.52
N TRP A 205 -3.64 -16.65 6.37
CA TRP A 205 -2.68 -16.18 7.38
C TRP A 205 -3.38 -15.72 8.66
N LYS A 206 -3.01 -16.37 9.76
CA LYS A 206 -3.38 -16.05 11.14
C LYS A 206 -2.11 -15.78 11.92
N GLN A 207 -1.95 -14.58 12.46
CA GLN A 207 -0.86 -14.30 13.37
C GLN A 207 -1.24 -14.72 14.79
N ARG A 208 -0.57 -15.74 15.33
CA ARG A 208 -0.80 -16.25 16.70
C ARG A 208 0.28 -15.87 17.69
N HIS A 209 1.50 -15.63 17.20
CA HIS A 209 2.63 -15.26 18.05
C HIS A 209 2.70 -13.75 18.22
N ILE A 210 2.88 -13.33 19.47
CA ILE A 210 3.25 -11.98 19.86
C ILE A 210 4.62 -11.70 19.24
N LEU A 211 4.69 -10.73 18.33
CA LEU A 211 5.98 -10.24 17.84
C LEU A 211 6.77 -9.75 19.06
N ARG A 212 7.98 -10.28 19.26
CA ARG A 212 8.81 -9.85 20.38
C ARG A 212 9.23 -8.39 20.15
N ASN A 213 9.40 -7.65 21.25
CA ASN A 213 9.96 -6.31 21.19
C ASN A 213 11.31 -6.31 20.45
N GLY A 214 11.44 -5.42 19.46
CA GLY A 214 12.70 -5.20 18.73
C GLY A 214 12.84 -5.96 17.41
N GLU A 215 11.80 -6.63 16.91
CA GLU A 215 11.86 -7.37 15.64
C GLU A 215 11.91 -6.49 14.39
N PHE A 216 11.50 -5.21 14.49
CA PHE A 216 11.45 -4.27 13.36
C PHE A 216 11.91 -2.88 13.80
N PRO A 217 13.21 -2.71 14.15
CA PRO A 217 13.69 -1.48 14.76
C PRO A 217 13.67 -0.27 13.82
N MET A 218 13.72 -0.47 12.50
CA MET A 218 13.83 0.59 11.49
C MET A 218 12.60 0.69 10.56
N LEU A 219 11.54 -0.08 10.82
CA LEU A 219 10.39 -0.19 9.93
C LEU A 219 9.60 1.12 9.93
N LYS A 220 9.50 1.76 8.77
CA LYS A 220 8.80 3.03 8.56
C LYS A 220 7.41 2.85 7.98
N VAL A 221 7.24 1.88 7.07
CA VAL A 221 5.98 1.66 6.34
C VAL A 221 5.60 0.19 6.40
N LEU A 222 4.34 -0.07 6.79
CA LEU A 222 3.73 -1.40 6.79
C LEU A 222 2.44 -1.34 5.96
N LEU A 223 2.35 -2.19 4.94
CA LEU A 223 1.17 -2.35 4.11
C LEU A 223 0.63 -3.78 4.24
N ILE A 224 -0.65 -3.89 4.58
CA ILE A 224 -1.38 -5.16 4.67
C ILE A 224 -2.59 -5.10 3.74
N ASP A 225 -2.58 -5.89 2.66
CA ASP A 225 -3.66 -5.96 1.69
C ASP A 225 -4.27 -7.37 1.62
N ASN A 226 -5.59 -7.46 1.62
CA ASN A 226 -6.33 -8.71 1.38
C ASN A 226 -5.85 -9.89 2.26
N CYS A 227 -5.70 -9.65 3.56
CA CYS A 227 -5.32 -10.62 4.59
C CYS A 227 -6.50 -10.83 5.57
N PRO A 228 -7.60 -11.48 5.13
CA PRO A 228 -8.89 -11.51 5.84
C PRO A 228 -8.87 -12.26 7.19
N LYS A 229 -7.94 -13.21 7.37
CA LYS A 229 -7.81 -13.99 8.62
C LYS A 229 -6.78 -13.41 9.59
N LEU A 230 -6.05 -12.37 9.17
CA LEU A 230 -5.02 -11.75 10.00
C LEU A 230 -5.65 -11.00 11.16
N SER A 231 -5.46 -11.53 12.37
CA SER A 231 -5.82 -10.87 13.61
C SER A 231 -4.53 -10.56 14.36
N LEU A 232 -4.20 -9.29 14.46
CA LEU A 232 -3.10 -8.83 15.30
C LEU A 232 -3.67 -8.61 16.70
N LYS A 233 -3.20 -9.38 17.70
CA LYS A 233 -3.51 -9.14 19.12
C LYS A 233 -2.31 -8.44 19.77
N THR A 234 -2.61 -7.50 20.67
CA THR A 234 -1.69 -6.59 21.35
C THR A 234 -0.45 -7.25 21.99
N PRO A 235 0.63 -6.48 22.28
CA PRO A 235 1.04 -5.21 21.71
C PRO A 235 2.24 -5.43 20.77
N ILE A 236 2.07 -5.18 19.46
CA ILE A 236 3.21 -5.14 18.54
C ILE A 236 3.88 -3.78 18.74
N GLN A 237 5.09 -3.75 19.27
CA GLN A 237 5.84 -2.51 19.43
C GLN A 237 6.56 -2.17 18.12
N LEU A 238 5.86 -1.49 17.21
CA LEU A 238 6.43 -0.91 15.99
C LEU A 238 6.79 0.56 16.27
N SER A 239 7.83 0.77 17.08
CA SER A 239 8.16 2.10 17.61
C SER A 239 8.57 3.12 16.55
N SER A 240 9.11 2.67 15.41
CA SER A 240 9.61 3.54 14.33
C SER A 240 8.68 3.65 13.13
N LEU A 241 7.48 3.04 13.22
CA LEU A 241 6.51 3.03 12.14
C LEU A 241 5.91 4.42 11.99
N LYS A 242 6.01 4.97 10.76
CA LYS A 242 5.47 6.27 10.38
C LYS A 242 4.17 6.15 9.58
N GLY A 243 4.06 5.13 8.74
CA GLY A 243 2.90 4.88 7.88
C GLY A 243 2.35 3.47 8.03
N PHE A 244 1.04 3.36 8.21
CA PHE A 244 0.34 2.08 8.25
C PHE A 244 -0.86 2.08 7.32
N GLU A 245 -0.87 1.14 6.37
CA GLU A 245 -1.93 0.98 5.38
C GLU A 245 -2.55 -0.42 5.48
N VAL A 246 -3.88 -0.46 5.61
CA VAL A 246 -4.65 -1.70 5.74
C VAL A 246 -5.78 -1.70 4.72
N ILE A 247 -5.72 -2.63 3.76
CA ILE A 247 -6.69 -2.78 2.69
C ILE A 247 -7.33 -4.17 2.78
N ARG A 248 -8.66 -4.28 2.65
CA ARG A 248 -9.37 -5.58 2.61
C ARG A 248 -9.02 -6.55 3.75
N SER A 249 -8.63 -6.03 4.91
CA SER A 249 -8.06 -6.82 6.03
C SER A 249 -8.75 -6.48 7.37
N PRO A 250 -10.02 -6.88 7.54
CA PRO A 250 -10.90 -6.33 8.55
C PRO A 250 -10.57 -6.68 10.01
N LYS A 251 -9.72 -7.67 10.27
CA LYS A 251 -9.39 -8.15 11.63
C LYS A 251 -8.12 -7.49 12.23
N VAL A 252 -7.50 -6.58 11.48
CA VAL A 252 -6.26 -5.88 11.87
C VAL A 252 -6.53 -4.67 12.78
N GLY A 253 -7.75 -4.12 12.77
CA GLY A 253 -8.10 -2.79 13.29
C GLY A 253 -8.10 -2.55 14.81
N VAL A 254 -7.25 -3.22 15.61
CA VAL A 254 -7.21 -3.05 17.08
C VAL A 254 -5.76 -2.93 17.63
N VAL A 255 -4.79 -2.51 16.81
CA VAL A 255 -3.36 -2.47 17.24
C VAL A 255 -2.76 -1.07 17.10
N TYR A 256 -3.36 -0.08 17.74
CA TYR A 256 -2.86 1.30 17.68
C TYR A 256 -2.02 1.70 18.90
N GLU A 257 -2.18 1.00 20.04
CA GLU A 257 -1.48 1.32 21.31
C GLU A 257 0.05 1.10 21.25
N GLY A 258 0.55 0.34 20.26
CA GLY A 258 1.97 0.01 20.12
C GLY A 258 2.78 0.89 19.17
N MET A 259 2.14 1.82 18.45
CA MET A 259 2.73 2.59 17.35
C MET A 259 3.02 4.03 17.77
N LYS A 260 4.14 4.28 18.47
CA LYS A 260 4.39 5.59 19.12
C LYS A 260 4.71 6.73 18.15
N GLU A 261 5.36 6.44 17.02
CA GLU A 261 5.82 7.45 16.05
C GLU A 261 4.96 7.54 14.78
N ILE A 262 3.77 6.91 14.78
CA ILE A 262 2.92 6.87 13.58
C ILE A 262 2.40 8.26 13.21
N GLU A 263 2.56 8.62 11.94
CA GLU A 263 2.14 9.90 11.38
C GLU A 263 0.97 9.73 10.40
N GLU A 264 0.88 8.59 9.72
CA GLU A 264 -0.09 8.31 8.66
C GLU A 264 -0.78 6.96 8.86
N LEU A 265 -2.11 6.95 8.79
CA LEU A 265 -2.94 5.76 8.87
C LEU A 265 -3.97 5.77 7.74
N ASP A 266 -3.96 4.73 6.90
CA ASP A 266 -4.97 4.52 5.85
C ASP A 266 -5.65 3.16 6.02
N ILE A 267 -6.98 3.16 5.98
CA ILE A 267 -7.83 1.98 6.12
C ILE A 267 -8.81 1.94 4.97
N SER A 268 -8.69 0.93 4.10
CA SER A 268 -9.52 0.78 2.91
C SER A 268 -10.26 -0.56 2.87
N ASP A 269 -11.52 -0.56 2.44
CA ASP A 269 -12.33 -1.77 2.16
C ASP A 269 -12.36 -2.77 3.34
N CYS A 270 -12.34 -2.26 4.57
CA CYS A 270 -12.36 -3.06 5.80
C CYS A 270 -13.79 -3.23 6.32
N ASN A 271 -14.64 -3.93 5.56
CA ASN A 271 -16.09 -4.02 5.80
C ASN A 271 -16.54 -4.82 7.06
N SER A 272 -15.64 -5.24 7.94
CA SER A 272 -16.02 -5.69 9.31
C SER A 272 -15.70 -4.65 10.39
N LEU A 273 -15.08 -3.53 10.04
CA LEU A 273 -14.87 -2.40 10.94
C LEU A 273 -16.22 -1.73 11.20
N THR A 274 -16.75 -1.90 12.42
CA THR A 274 -18.04 -1.32 12.82
C THR A 274 -17.90 -0.03 13.60
N SER A 275 -16.78 0.17 14.28
CA SER A 275 -16.44 1.39 15.02
C SER A 275 -14.95 1.69 14.87
N PHE A 276 -14.56 2.94 15.11
CA PHE A 276 -13.17 3.37 15.01
C PHE A 276 -12.76 4.23 16.22
N PRO A 277 -11.79 3.81 17.03
CA PRO A 277 -11.55 4.40 18.34
C PRO A 277 -10.58 5.58 18.25
N PHE A 278 -11.03 6.72 17.73
CA PHE A 278 -10.19 7.92 17.61
C PHE A 278 -9.53 8.36 18.94
N SER A 279 -10.16 8.09 20.10
CA SER A 279 -9.67 8.53 21.41
C SER A 279 -8.45 7.76 21.95
N ILE A 280 -8.16 6.57 21.43
CA ILE A 280 -7.00 5.76 21.88
C ILE A 280 -5.81 5.84 20.91
N LEU A 281 -5.95 6.63 19.83
CA LEU A 281 -4.91 6.74 18.83
C LEU A 281 -3.73 7.59 19.33
N PRO A 282 -2.51 7.32 18.84
CA PRO A 282 -1.35 8.15 19.12
C PRO A 282 -1.56 9.60 18.67
N THR A 283 -1.14 10.56 19.51
CA THR A 283 -1.22 12.01 19.18
C THR A 283 -0.21 12.45 18.12
N THR A 284 0.71 11.57 17.72
CA THR A 284 1.68 11.76 16.64
C THR A 284 1.04 11.68 15.25
N LEU A 285 -0.17 11.13 15.13
CA LEU A 285 -0.89 11.06 13.85
C LEU A 285 -1.18 12.44 13.28
N LYS A 286 -0.84 12.61 12.00
CA LYS A 286 -1.12 13.80 11.20
C LYS A 286 -2.23 13.54 10.19
N THR A 287 -2.24 12.35 9.59
CA THR A 287 -3.18 12.01 8.52
C THR A 287 -3.91 10.71 8.82
N ILE A 288 -5.25 10.74 8.69
CA ILE A 288 -6.10 9.55 8.72
C ILE A 288 -6.93 9.49 7.44
N GLY A 289 -6.83 8.38 6.71
CA GLY A 289 -7.69 8.01 5.59
C GLY A 289 -8.55 6.81 5.96
N ILE A 290 -9.86 6.90 5.73
CA ILE A 290 -10.76 5.76 5.80
C ILE A 290 -11.60 5.74 4.53
N SER A 291 -11.48 4.67 3.76
CA SER A 291 -12.17 4.51 2.48
C SER A 291 -12.90 3.17 2.36
N ASP A 292 -14.07 3.16 1.71
CA ASP A 292 -14.87 1.94 1.41
C ASP A 292 -15.17 1.04 2.63
N CYS A 293 -15.16 1.62 3.84
CA CYS A 293 -15.54 0.94 5.08
C CYS A 293 -17.03 1.13 5.35
N ARG A 294 -17.87 0.36 4.66
CA ARG A 294 -19.32 0.64 4.57
C ARG A 294 -20.10 0.36 5.85
N LYS A 295 -19.58 -0.48 6.75
CA LYS A 295 -20.20 -0.79 8.05
C LYS A 295 -19.71 0.12 9.18
N LEU A 296 -18.78 1.02 8.91
CA LEU A 296 -18.21 1.91 9.93
C LEU A 296 -19.27 2.89 10.43
N LYS A 297 -19.49 2.86 11.74
CA LYS A 297 -20.24 3.87 12.47
C LYS A 297 -19.28 4.70 13.31
N LEU A 298 -19.59 5.98 13.43
CA LEU A 298 -18.89 6.84 14.36
C LEU A 298 -19.56 6.75 15.73
N GLU A 299 -18.76 6.50 16.76
CA GLU A 299 -19.22 6.42 18.14
C GLU A 299 -18.65 7.59 18.94
N GLN A 300 -19.26 7.91 20.08
CA GLN A 300 -18.68 8.91 20.97
C GLN A 300 -17.36 8.39 21.52
N PRO A 301 -16.30 9.23 21.58
CA PRO A 301 -15.02 8.83 22.11
C PRO A 301 -15.15 8.43 23.58
N VAL A 302 -14.47 7.37 23.96
CA VAL A 302 -14.24 7.03 25.37
C VAL A 302 -13.04 7.84 25.81
N GLY A 303 -13.28 8.99 26.47
CA GLY A 303 -12.25 9.91 26.94
C GLY A 303 -12.13 11.22 26.13
N GLU A 304 -11.18 12.07 26.51
CA GLU A 304 -10.92 13.33 25.80
C GLU A 304 -10.18 13.09 24.48
N MET A 305 -10.69 13.68 23.41
CA MET A 305 -10.09 13.62 22.08
C MET A 305 -9.17 14.83 21.88
N SER A 306 -7.92 14.69 22.32
CA SER A 306 -6.93 15.78 22.33
C SER A 306 -6.15 15.94 21.02
N MET A 307 -6.27 14.98 20.10
CA MET A 307 -5.52 14.98 18.84
C MET A 307 -5.97 16.09 17.86
N PHE A 308 -5.01 16.62 17.11
CA PHE A 308 -5.23 17.57 16.02
C PHE A 308 -4.56 17.07 14.74
N LEU A 309 -5.37 16.69 13.75
CA LEU A 309 -4.91 16.17 12.47
C LEU A 309 -4.61 17.29 11.47
N GLU A 310 -3.63 17.07 10.61
CA GLU A 310 -3.45 17.87 9.39
C GLU A 310 -4.53 17.52 8.37
N LYS A 311 -4.88 16.23 8.25
CA LYS A 311 -5.88 15.75 7.28
C LYS A 311 -6.68 14.55 7.79
N LEU A 312 -7.99 14.63 7.68
CA LEU A 312 -8.92 13.52 7.87
C LEU A 312 -9.72 13.31 6.58
N THR A 313 -9.70 12.09 6.04
CA THR A 313 -10.46 11.71 4.85
C THR A 313 -11.40 10.56 5.17
N LEU A 314 -12.69 10.74 4.89
CA LEU A 314 -13.73 9.73 4.98
C LEU A 314 -14.36 9.57 3.60
N GLN A 315 -14.19 8.41 2.97
CA GLN A 315 -14.70 8.16 1.63
C GLN A 315 -15.52 6.86 1.57
N LYS A 316 -16.70 6.88 0.94
CA LYS A 316 -17.55 5.68 0.78
C LYS A 316 -17.86 4.95 2.11
N CYS A 317 -18.02 5.71 3.20
CA CYS A 317 -18.37 5.18 4.52
C CYS A 317 -19.88 5.25 4.76
N ASP A 318 -20.61 4.31 4.16
CA ASP A 318 -22.07 4.40 4.07
C ASP A 318 -22.84 4.23 5.39
N CYS A 319 -22.27 3.70 6.47
CA CYS A 319 -22.95 3.66 7.77
C CYS A 319 -22.84 4.97 8.58
N ILE A 320 -22.09 5.97 8.09
CA ILE A 320 -22.00 7.28 8.72
C ILE A 320 -23.20 8.12 8.29
N ASP A 321 -24.06 8.48 9.26
CA ASP A 321 -25.26 9.29 9.06
C ASP A 321 -25.17 10.70 9.67
N ASP A 322 -24.27 10.91 10.63
CA ASP A 322 -24.01 12.16 11.35
C ASP A 322 -22.49 12.42 11.43
N ILE A 323 -22.05 13.52 10.80
CA ILE A 323 -20.74 14.11 11.03
C ILE A 323 -20.91 15.29 11.97
N SER A 324 -20.32 15.17 13.16
CA SER A 324 -20.36 16.18 14.20
C SER A 324 -19.03 16.21 14.98
N PRO A 325 -18.64 17.36 15.57
CA PRO A 325 -17.42 17.47 16.37
C PRO A 325 -17.34 16.50 17.55
N LYS A 326 -18.48 15.97 18.03
CA LYS A 326 -18.57 14.96 19.09
C LYS A 326 -18.04 13.57 18.68
N PHE A 327 -17.84 13.32 17.38
CA PHE A 327 -17.50 12.00 16.84
C PHE A 327 -16.15 11.94 16.15
N LEU A 328 -15.61 13.09 15.75
CA LEU A 328 -14.40 13.18 14.94
C LEU A 328 -13.33 14.03 15.65
N PRO A 329 -12.05 13.67 15.49
CA PRO A 329 -10.97 14.51 15.98
C PRO A 329 -10.95 15.85 15.25
N ARG A 330 -10.30 16.84 15.87
CA ARG A 330 -10.06 18.12 15.22
C ARG A 330 -9.11 17.89 14.05
N ALA A 331 -9.41 18.48 12.90
CA ALA A 331 -8.59 18.36 11.70
C ALA A 331 -8.51 19.69 10.94
N ARG A 332 -7.31 20.07 10.49
CA ARG A 332 -7.09 21.24 9.62
C ARG A 332 -7.81 21.05 8.28
N THR A 333 -7.65 19.89 7.66
CA THR A 333 -8.35 19.51 6.42
C THR A 333 -9.30 18.35 6.67
N LEU A 334 -10.58 18.52 6.32
CA LEU A 334 -11.58 17.47 6.35
C LEU A 334 -12.09 17.20 4.93
N ASN A 335 -11.93 15.98 4.45
CA ASN A 335 -12.52 15.51 3.19
C ASN A 335 -13.55 14.43 3.48
N VAL A 336 -14.78 14.65 3.04
CA VAL A 336 -15.88 13.68 3.16
C VAL A 336 -16.48 13.46 1.78
N SER A 337 -16.32 12.27 1.21
CA SER A 337 -16.81 11.98 -0.13
C SER A 337 -17.57 10.66 -0.23
N ASP A 338 -18.57 10.61 -1.08
CA ASP A 338 -19.34 9.39 -1.39
C ASP A 338 -19.99 8.71 -0.17
N CYS A 339 -20.18 9.41 0.96
CA CYS A 339 -20.89 8.87 2.13
C CYS A 339 -22.40 9.00 1.92
N HIS A 340 -23.06 7.95 1.40
CA HIS A 340 -24.41 8.09 0.85
C HIS A 340 -25.54 8.17 1.89
N ASN A 341 -25.33 7.72 3.13
CA ASN A 341 -26.32 7.86 4.20
C ASN A 341 -26.15 9.10 5.08
N LEU A 342 -25.11 9.90 4.83
CA LEU A 342 -24.84 11.12 5.56
C LEU A 342 -26.00 12.11 5.40
N SER A 343 -26.68 12.39 6.51
CA SER A 343 -27.88 13.25 6.54
C SER A 343 -27.67 14.49 7.40
N ARG A 344 -26.84 14.39 8.45
CA ARG A 344 -26.47 15.49 9.33
C ARG A 344 -25.00 15.82 9.16
N PHE A 345 -24.72 17.10 8.92
CA PHE A 345 -23.35 17.59 8.80
C PHE A 345 -23.19 18.88 9.61
N LEU A 346 -22.48 18.79 10.71
CA LEU A 346 -22.04 19.90 11.53
C LEU A 346 -20.53 20.08 11.35
N ILE A 347 -20.14 21.18 10.71
CA ILE A 347 -18.74 21.52 10.43
C ILE A 347 -17.94 21.53 11.74
N PRO A 348 -16.87 20.71 11.86
CA PRO A 348 -16.02 20.70 13.05
C PRO A 348 -15.34 22.04 13.32
N THR A 349 -15.18 22.38 14.60
CA THR A 349 -14.41 23.55 15.02
C THR A 349 -12.92 23.31 14.73
N ALA A 350 -12.22 24.35 14.27
CA ALA A 350 -10.81 24.32 13.83
C ALA A 350 -10.49 23.72 12.45
N THR A 351 -11.49 23.36 11.65
CA THR A 351 -11.28 23.02 10.24
C THR A 351 -11.00 24.27 9.41
N GLU A 352 -9.87 24.26 8.70
CA GLU A 352 -9.46 25.33 7.76
C GLU A 352 -9.95 25.06 6.33
N THR A 353 -9.91 23.80 5.91
CA THR A 353 -10.37 23.36 4.57
C THR A 353 -11.37 22.23 4.70
N LEU A 354 -12.56 22.42 4.14
CA LEU A 354 -13.59 21.38 4.06
C LEU A 354 -13.91 21.07 2.60
N VAL A 355 -13.78 19.80 2.24
CA VAL A 355 -14.23 19.26 0.95
C VAL A 355 -15.35 18.25 1.22
N ILE A 356 -16.53 18.47 0.65
CA ILE A 356 -17.64 17.53 0.67
C ILE A 356 -18.06 17.16 -0.75
N GLY A 357 -18.00 15.87 -1.08
CA GLY A 357 -18.23 15.37 -2.43
C GLY A 357 -19.29 14.26 -2.49
N SER A 358 -20.22 14.29 -3.44
CA SER A 358 -21.10 13.15 -3.75
C SER A 358 -21.92 12.59 -2.57
N CYS A 359 -22.21 13.41 -1.54
CA CYS A 359 -23.00 13.03 -0.36
C CYS A 359 -24.50 13.23 -0.63
N LYS A 360 -25.20 12.15 -1.04
CA LYS A 360 -26.54 12.21 -1.66
C LYS A 360 -27.70 12.55 -0.71
N LYS A 361 -27.55 12.42 0.61
CA LYS A 361 -28.61 12.67 1.60
C LYS A 361 -28.44 13.94 2.42
N VAL A 362 -27.34 14.68 2.25
CA VAL A 362 -27.11 15.92 2.99
C VAL A 362 -28.04 16.99 2.44
N GLU A 363 -29.00 17.42 3.24
CA GLU A 363 -29.95 18.48 2.87
C GLU A 363 -29.55 19.86 3.40
N LYS A 364 -28.83 19.89 4.53
CA LYS A 364 -28.36 21.11 5.19
C LYS A 364 -26.94 20.93 5.74
N LEU A 365 -26.10 21.93 5.54
CA LEU A 365 -24.85 22.08 6.27
C LEU A 365 -25.07 23.04 7.44
N SER A 366 -24.56 22.69 8.63
CA SER A 366 -24.57 23.56 9.81
C SER A 366 -23.15 23.84 10.26
N ALA A 367 -22.89 25.00 10.82
CA ALA A 367 -21.61 25.34 11.45
C ALA A 367 -21.81 25.53 12.96
N ALA A 368 -20.86 25.05 13.76
CA ALA A 368 -20.91 25.27 15.20
C ALA A 368 -20.60 26.73 15.57
N CYS A 369 -21.20 27.23 16.63
CA CYS A 369 -20.90 28.56 17.18
C CYS A 369 -19.46 28.59 17.71
N GLY A 370 -18.67 29.62 17.33
CA GLY A 370 -17.32 29.82 17.88
C GLY A 370 -16.22 30.12 16.86
N GLY A 371 -16.50 30.84 15.77
CA GLY A 371 -15.49 31.35 14.82
C GLY A 371 -14.61 30.25 14.23
N THR A 372 -15.08 29.59 13.18
CA THR A 372 -14.22 28.63 12.47
C THR A 372 -13.04 29.37 11.83
N GLN A 373 -11.85 28.74 11.81
CA GLN A 373 -10.70 29.22 11.03
C GLN A 373 -10.81 28.79 9.57
N MET A 374 -12.03 28.51 9.10
CA MET A 374 -12.27 27.99 7.76
C MET A 374 -11.90 29.04 6.72
N THR A 375 -11.02 28.67 5.81
CA THR A 375 -10.57 29.50 4.69
C THR A 375 -11.09 29.00 3.36
N SER A 376 -11.36 27.68 3.24
CA SER A 376 -11.85 27.07 2.01
C SER A 376 -12.99 26.09 2.27
N LEU A 377 -14.09 26.25 1.52
CA LEU A 377 -15.24 25.36 1.50
C LEU A 377 -15.52 24.92 0.06
N ASP A 378 -15.35 23.63 -0.21
CA ASP A 378 -15.64 23.01 -1.50
C ASP A 378 -16.76 21.97 -1.37
N ILE A 379 -17.82 22.16 -2.15
CA ILE A 379 -19.01 21.29 -2.18
C ILE A 379 -19.23 20.84 -3.61
N GLU A 380 -19.08 19.54 -3.86
CA GLU A 380 -19.26 18.94 -5.18
C GLU A 380 -20.33 17.84 -5.16
N ARG A 381 -21.23 17.81 -6.15
CA ARG A 381 -22.18 16.69 -6.40
C ARG A 381 -23.08 16.32 -5.20
N CYS A 382 -23.38 17.28 -4.33
CA CYS A 382 -24.33 17.12 -3.22
C CYS A 382 -25.77 17.42 -3.70
N PHE A 383 -26.37 16.45 -4.40
CA PHE A 383 -27.61 16.68 -5.17
C PHE A 383 -28.84 17.08 -4.35
N LYS A 384 -28.91 16.76 -3.06
CA LYS A 384 -30.03 17.12 -2.17
C LYS A 384 -29.76 18.33 -1.28
N LEU A 385 -28.59 18.92 -1.37
CA LEU A 385 -28.21 20.05 -0.52
C LEU A 385 -29.05 21.27 -0.89
N LYS A 386 -29.86 21.73 0.06
CA LYS A 386 -30.73 22.90 -0.07
C LYS A 386 -30.17 24.10 0.67
N TRP A 387 -29.52 23.88 1.81
CA TRP A 387 -29.17 24.93 2.74
C TRP A 387 -27.68 24.91 3.11
N LEU A 388 -26.99 26.02 2.85
CA LEU A 388 -25.69 26.34 3.44
C LEU A 388 -25.86 26.80 4.91
N PRO A 389 -24.78 26.88 5.71
CA PRO A 389 -24.87 27.32 7.10
C PRO A 389 -25.50 28.72 7.20
N GLU A 390 -26.51 28.91 8.06
CA GLU A 390 -27.07 30.24 8.30
C GLU A 390 -26.03 31.16 8.95
N ARG A 391 -26.11 32.49 8.70
CA ARG A 391 -25.17 33.47 9.26
C ARG A 391 -23.70 33.14 8.98
N MET A 392 -23.36 32.77 7.74
CA MET A 392 -21.97 32.47 7.35
C MET A 392 -21.01 33.61 7.71
N GLN A 393 -21.47 34.86 7.62
CA GLN A 393 -20.69 36.03 8.04
C GLN A 393 -20.23 35.97 9.50
N GLU A 394 -21.06 35.45 10.42
CA GLU A 394 -20.75 35.31 11.85
C GLU A 394 -20.00 34.00 12.14
N LEU A 395 -20.36 32.90 11.47
CA LEU A 395 -19.85 31.56 11.77
C LEU A 395 -18.55 31.21 11.03
N LEU A 396 -18.35 31.76 9.83
CA LEU A 396 -17.23 31.51 8.92
C LEU A 396 -16.56 32.83 8.48
N PRO A 397 -16.15 33.72 9.42
CA PRO A 397 -15.65 35.05 9.07
C PRO A 397 -14.32 35.03 8.29
N SER A 398 -13.56 33.94 8.38
CA SER A 398 -12.25 33.77 7.73
C SER A 398 -12.32 33.15 6.32
N LEU A 399 -13.52 32.84 5.81
CA LEU A 399 -13.70 32.14 4.55
C LEU A 399 -13.21 32.99 3.37
N LYS A 400 -12.27 32.44 2.59
CA LYS A 400 -11.68 33.09 1.40
C LYS A 400 -12.12 32.43 0.11
N GLU A 401 -12.33 31.12 0.11
CA GLU A 401 -12.75 30.36 -1.06
C GLU A 401 -14.05 29.60 -0.81
N LEU A 402 -15.02 29.77 -1.71
CA LEU A 402 -16.26 29.00 -1.75
C LEU A 402 -16.44 28.42 -3.16
N ARG A 403 -16.48 27.08 -3.24
CA ARG A 403 -16.70 26.34 -4.48
C ARG A 403 -17.97 25.51 -4.34
N LEU A 404 -18.91 25.73 -5.24
CA LEU A 404 -20.17 25.00 -5.34
C LEU A 404 -20.28 24.40 -6.73
N SER A 405 -20.19 23.07 -6.84
CA SER A 405 -20.23 22.36 -8.12
C SER A 405 -21.32 21.29 -8.10
N TYR A 406 -22.16 21.23 -9.13
CA TYR A 406 -23.19 20.20 -9.30
C TYR A 406 -24.14 20.05 -8.08
N CYS A 407 -24.57 21.19 -7.50
CA CYS A 407 -25.53 21.24 -6.38
C CYS A 407 -26.84 21.93 -6.84
N PRO A 408 -27.77 21.21 -7.50
CA PRO A 408 -28.93 21.79 -8.16
C PRO A 408 -30.02 22.29 -7.21
N GLU A 409 -30.06 21.83 -5.96
CA GLU A 409 -31.16 22.11 -5.01
C GLU A 409 -30.94 23.35 -4.13
N ILE A 410 -29.76 23.97 -4.18
CA ILE A 410 -29.48 25.21 -3.44
C ILE A 410 -30.23 26.36 -4.14
N GLU A 411 -31.15 27.01 -3.43
CA GLU A 411 -32.00 28.08 -4.01
C GLU A 411 -31.39 29.47 -3.84
N SER A 412 -30.82 29.76 -2.67
CA SER A 412 -30.26 31.08 -2.34
C SER A 412 -29.11 30.95 -1.34
N PHE A 413 -28.37 32.05 -1.17
CA PHE A 413 -27.41 32.18 -0.07
C PHE A 413 -28.15 32.40 1.27
N PRO A 414 -27.56 31.99 2.40
CA PRO A 414 -28.19 32.11 3.72
C PRO A 414 -28.45 33.56 4.13
N GLN A 415 -29.48 33.79 4.96
CA GLN A 415 -29.71 35.09 5.59
C GLN A 415 -28.46 35.52 6.38
N GLY A 416 -28.03 36.77 6.16
CA GLY A 416 -26.74 37.28 6.64
C GLY A 416 -25.63 37.30 5.58
N GLY A 417 -25.89 36.77 4.38
CA GLY A 417 -24.99 36.88 3.22
C GLY A 417 -23.74 36.00 3.29
N LEU A 418 -22.87 36.17 2.30
CA LEU A 418 -21.55 35.54 2.25
C LEU A 418 -20.54 36.32 3.11
N PRO A 419 -19.47 35.66 3.62
CA PRO A 419 -18.43 36.33 4.38
C PRO A 419 -17.72 37.46 3.60
N PHE A 420 -17.54 38.64 4.20
CA PHE A 420 -16.86 39.80 3.58
C PHE A 420 -15.41 39.52 3.13
N ASN A 421 -14.74 38.52 3.73
CA ASN A 421 -13.37 38.13 3.38
C ASN A 421 -13.29 37.17 2.19
N LEU A 422 -14.42 36.84 1.55
CA LEU A 422 -14.46 35.92 0.41
C LEU A 422 -13.75 36.53 -0.80
N GLN A 423 -12.72 35.85 -1.28
CA GLN A 423 -11.87 36.27 -2.40
C GLN A 423 -12.17 35.48 -3.68
N PHE A 424 -12.61 34.23 -3.53
CA PHE A 424 -12.88 33.33 -4.64
C PHE A 424 -14.26 32.67 -4.47
N LEU A 425 -15.14 32.89 -5.44
CA LEU A 425 -16.45 32.24 -5.52
C LEU A 425 -16.58 31.54 -6.87
N SER A 426 -16.71 30.21 -6.85
CA SER A 426 -16.98 29.41 -8.04
C SER A 426 -18.31 28.71 -7.89
N ILE A 427 -19.23 28.96 -8.82
CA ILE A 427 -20.53 28.29 -8.89
C ILE A 427 -20.64 27.63 -10.26
N PHE A 428 -20.70 26.30 -10.28
CA PHE A 428 -20.73 25.50 -11.50
C PHE A 428 -21.86 24.48 -11.44
N HIS A 429 -22.74 24.49 -12.46
CA HIS A 429 -23.91 23.59 -12.51
C HIS A 429 -24.84 23.61 -11.26
N CYS A 430 -25.02 24.78 -10.62
CA CYS A 430 -25.97 25.01 -9.53
C CYS A 430 -27.15 25.87 -10.01
N MET A 431 -28.06 25.28 -10.79
CA MET A 431 -29.03 26.03 -11.59
C MET A 431 -30.02 26.87 -10.78
N LYS A 432 -30.58 26.33 -9.68
CA LYS A 432 -31.51 27.09 -8.84
C LYS A 432 -30.85 28.33 -8.23
N LEU A 433 -29.65 28.17 -7.66
CA LEU A 433 -28.86 29.26 -7.08
C LEU A 433 -28.57 30.36 -8.11
N VAL A 434 -28.14 29.99 -9.32
CA VAL A 434 -27.83 30.94 -10.41
C VAL A 434 -29.08 31.65 -10.94
N ASN A 435 -30.23 30.97 -10.95
CA ASN A 435 -31.51 31.58 -11.32
C ASN A 435 -31.98 32.59 -10.27
N GLY A 436 -31.74 32.31 -8.99
CA GLY A 436 -32.03 33.19 -7.84
C GLY A 436 -31.06 34.38 -7.68
N ARG A 437 -30.14 34.62 -8.62
CA ARG A 437 -29.07 35.62 -8.48
C ARG A 437 -29.50 37.07 -8.19
N LYS A 438 -30.76 37.43 -8.47
CA LYS A 438 -31.30 38.75 -8.14
C LYS A 438 -31.39 38.98 -6.63
N GLU A 439 -31.43 37.90 -5.84
CA GLU A 439 -31.57 37.90 -4.38
C GLU A 439 -30.22 37.78 -3.67
N TRP A 440 -29.10 37.75 -4.41
CA TRP A 440 -27.80 37.46 -3.81
C TRP A 440 -27.32 38.53 -2.83
N HIS A 441 -27.86 39.75 -2.85
CA HIS A 441 -27.41 40.86 -1.99
C HIS A 441 -25.86 41.01 -1.96
N LEU A 442 -25.19 40.64 -3.07
CA LEU A 442 -23.74 40.65 -3.27
C LEU A 442 -23.28 41.95 -3.92
#